data_AF-A0A1J3GGN6-F1
#
_entry.id   AF-A0A1J3GGN6-F1
#
_cell.length_a   1.000
_cell.length_b   1.000
_cell.length_c   1.000
_cell.angle_alpha   90.00
_cell.angle_beta   90.00
_cell.angle_gamma   90.00
#
_symmetry.space_group_name_H-M   'P 1'
#
loop_
_entity.id
_entity.type
_entity.pdbx_description
1 polymer ?
#
loop_
_entity_poly.entity_id
_entity_poly.type
_entity_poly.pdbx_seq_one_letter_code
_entity_poly.pdbx_strand_id
1 'polypeptide(L)'
;KLLRNRIPPAVPGIMFLSGGQSELEATLNLNAMNQGSNPWHVSFSYARALQNTCLKTWGGREENVKAAQDTLLTRAKANSLAQLGKYTGEGESEDAKEGMFVKGYTY
;
A
#
# COMPACT_ATOMS: atom_id res chain seq x y z
N LYS A 1 -13.61 0.48 13.65
CA LYS A 1 -14.52 -0.01 14.72
C LYS A 1 -14.03 -1.32 15.34
N LEU A 2 -13.77 -2.37 14.54
CA LEU A 2 -13.31 -3.67 15.04
C LEU A 2 -12.04 -3.60 15.91
N LEU A 3 -11.01 -2.90 15.44
CA LEU A 3 -9.73 -2.79 16.15
C LEU A 3 -9.88 -2.21 17.58
N ARG A 4 -10.72 -1.17 17.74
CA ARG A 4 -11.05 -0.58 19.06
C ARG A 4 -11.70 -1.55 20.04
N ASN A 5 -12.36 -2.59 19.56
CA ASN A 5 -13.04 -3.57 20.41
C ASN A 5 -12.17 -4.79 20.72
N ARG A 6 -10.95 -4.87 20.17
CA ARG A 6 -10.15 -6.11 20.18
C ARG A 6 -8.67 -5.89 20.48
N ILE A 7 -8.13 -4.72 20.18
CA ILE A 7 -6.71 -4.42 20.34
C ILE A 7 -6.57 -3.41 21.49
N PRO A 8 -5.74 -3.69 22.51
CA PRO A 8 -5.47 -2.72 23.57
C PRO A 8 -4.68 -1.50 23.04
N PRO A 9 -4.89 -0.29 23.56
CA PRO A 9 -4.10 0.90 23.20
C PRO A 9 -2.59 0.79 23.47
N ALA A 10 -2.16 -0.13 24.34
CA ALA A 10 -0.75 -0.36 24.63
C ALA A 10 0.04 -0.99 23.46
N VAL A 11 -0.64 -1.52 22.44
CA VAL A 11 0.02 -1.98 21.21
C VAL A 11 0.62 -0.76 20.50
N PRO A 12 1.89 -0.76 20.07
CA PRO A 12 2.48 0.44 19.49
C PRO A 12 1.98 0.75 18.08
N GLY A 13 1.61 -0.27 17.31
CA GLY A 13 1.14 -0.07 15.94
C GLY A 13 0.51 -1.30 15.30
N ILE A 14 -0.19 -1.06 14.20
CA ILE A 14 -0.87 -2.06 13.39
C ILE A 14 -0.40 -1.86 11.95
N MET A 15 0.27 -2.88 11.41
CA MET A 15 0.77 -2.88 10.04
C MET A 15 -0.17 -3.69 9.17
N PHE A 16 -0.95 -3.02 8.33
CA PHE A 16 -1.93 -3.69 7.48
C PHE A 16 -1.26 -4.42 6.32
N LEU A 17 -1.77 -5.60 6.01
CA LEU A 17 -1.48 -6.33 4.78
C LEU A 17 -2.38 -5.82 3.65
N SER A 18 -1.85 -5.77 2.42
CA SER A 18 -2.62 -5.28 1.26
C SER A 18 -3.64 -6.31 0.76
N GLY A 19 -3.44 -7.59 1.04
CA GLY A 19 -4.28 -8.65 0.50
C GLY A 19 -4.26 -8.66 -1.03
N GLY A 20 -5.43 -8.74 -1.67
CA GLY A 20 -5.62 -8.71 -3.13
C GLY A 20 -5.96 -7.32 -3.70
N GLN A 21 -5.90 -6.27 -2.88
CA GLN A 21 -6.15 -4.89 -3.30
C GLN A 21 -5.14 -4.45 -4.37
N SER A 22 -5.54 -3.50 -5.20
CA SER A 22 -4.60 -2.77 -6.06
C SER A 22 -3.65 -1.90 -5.23
N GLU A 23 -2.59 -1.40 -5.87
CA GLU A 23 -1.63 -0.49 -5.20
C GLU A 23 -2.33 0.80 -4.74
N LEU A 24 -3.20 1.36 -5.58
CA LEU A 24 -3.96 2.57 -5.28
C LEU A 24 -5.00 2.31 -4.18
N GLU A 25 -5.77 1.22 -4.28
CA GLU A 25 -6.80 0.89 -3.29
C GLU A 25 -6.19 0.70 -1.89
N ALA A 26 -5.08 -0.04 -1.79
CA ALA A 26 -4.39 -0.25 -0.53
C ALA A 26 -3.86 1.06 0.09
N THR A 27 -3.41 1.99 -0.76
CA THR A 27 -2.94 3.31 -0.34
C THR A 27 -4.10 4.19 0.13
N LEU A 28 -5.21 4.25 -0.62
CA LEU A 28 -6.41 5.02 -0.27
C LEU A 28 -7.06 4.51 1.02
N ASN A 29 -7.14 3.19 1.20
CA ASN A 29 -7.68 2.60 2.42
C ASN A 29 -6.81 2.91 3.64
N LEU A 30 -5.48 2.83 3.51
CA LEU A 30 -4.57 3.24 4.57
C LEU A 30 -4.73 4.73 4.90
N ASN A 31 -4.87 5.57 3.89
CA ASN A 31 -5.07 7.01 4.05
C ASN A 31 -6.36 7.31 4.82
N ALA A 32 -7.48 6.71 4.40
CA ALA A 32 -8.77 6.87 5.07
C ALA A 32 -8.73 6.41 6.53
N MET A 33 -8.00 5.32 6.84
CA MET A 33 -7.82 4.87 8.22
C MET A 33 -7.07 5.89 9.09
N ASN A 34 -6.12 6.63 8.52
CA ASN A 34 -5.30 7.62 9.23
C ASN A 34 -5.88 9.04 9.26
N GLN A 35 -6.97 9.31 8.54
CA GLN A 35 -7.69 10.59 8.62
C GLN A 35 -8.53 10.73 9.91
N GLY A 36 -8.68 9.64 10.67
CA GLY A 36 -9.30 9.66 12.00
C GLY A 36 -8.27 9.47 13.12
N SER A 37 -8.60 9.94 14.33
CA SER A 37 -7.78 9.71 15.51
C SER A 37 -7.70 8.22 15.83
N ASN A 38 -6.50 7.64 15.85
CA ASN A 38 -6.26 6.26 16.28
C ASN A 38 -5.33 6.23 17.49
N PRO A 39 -5.57 5.33 18.47
CA PRO A 39 -4.65 5.15 19.59
C PRO A 39 -3.39 4.37 19.21
N TRP A 40 -3.36 3.76 18.01
CA TRP A 40 -2.21 3.04 17.47
C TRP A 40 -1.61 3.78 16.29
N HIS A 41 -0.32 3.56 16.06
CA HIS A 41 0.28 3.87 14.77
C HIS A 41 -0.25 2.91 13.69
N VAL A 42 -1.04 3.42 12.75
CA VAL A 42 -1.61 2.61 11.66
C VAL A 42 -0.79 2.80 10.39
N SER A 43 -0.10 1.76 9.97
CA SER A 43 0.81 1.79 8.82
C SER A 43 0.68 0.50 7.98
N PHE A 44 1.64 0.22 7.12
CA PHE A 44 1.55 -0.82 6.09
C PHE A 44 2.68 -1.86 6.20
N SER A 45 2.34 -3.10 5.87
CA SER A 45 3.25 -4.20 5.57
C SER A 45 2.80 -4.80 4.24
N TYR A 46 3.16 -4.12 3.15
CA TYR A 46 2.69 -4.42 1.81
C TYR A 46 3.77 -5.11 0.98
N ALA A 47 3.39 -6.18 0.28
CA ALA A 47 4.20 -6.80 -0.76
C ALA A 47 3.67 -6.35 -2.13
N ARG A 48 2.58 -6.99 -2.57
CA ARG A 48 1.93 -6.73 -3.87
C ARG A 48 1.58 -5.26 -4.08
N ALA A 49 0.98 -4.59 -3.10
CA ALA A 49 0.60 -3.17 -3.23
C ALA A 49 1.80 -2.19 -3.26
N LEU A 50 3.02 -2.68 -3.03
CA LEU A 50 4.25 -1.88 -3.06
C LEU A 50 5.14 -2.20 -4.27
N GLN A 51 5.09 -3.44 -4.76
CA GLN A 51 6.10 -3.97 -5.70
C GLN A 51 5.54 -4.27 -7.10
N ASN A 52 4.23 -4.33 -7.32
CA ASN A 52 3.69 -4.87 -8.56
C ASN A 52 4.09 -4.04 -9.78
N THR A 53 3.88 -2.73 -9.73
CA THR A 53 4.28 -1.84 -10.84
C THR A 53 5.80 -1.82 -10.98
N CYS A 54 6.55 -1.86 -9.87
CA CYS A 54 8.02 -1.96 -9.89
C CYS A 54 8.50 -3.21 -10.65
N LEU A 55 7.94 -4.39 -10.33
CA LEU A 55 8.29 -5.64 -10.97
C LEU A 55 7.91 -5.66 -12.46
N LYS A 56 6.73 -5.12 -12.81
CA LYS A 56 6.30 -4.95 -14.21
C LYS A 56 7.25 -4.02 -14.98
N THR A 57 7.64 -2.89 -14.38
CA THR A 57 8.59 -1.95 -14.98
C THR A 57 9.96 -2.59 -15.18
N TRP A 58 10.45 -3.32 -14.17
CA TRP A 58 11.74 -4.00 -14.25
C TRP A 58 11.77 -5.04 -15.36
N GLY A 59 10.79 -5.95 -15.37
CA GLY A 59 10.70 -7.02 -16.37
C GLY A 59 11.92 -7.95 -16.42
N GLY A 60 12.73 -7.99 -15.35
CA GLY A 60 13.97 -8.77 -15.30
C GLY A 60 15.15 -8.19 -16.10
N ARG A 61 15.03 -6.97 -16.61
CA ARG A 61 16.02 -6.33 -17.50
C ARG A 61 16.89 -5.32 -16.76
N GLU A 62 18.20 -5.38 -16.93
CA GLU A 62 19.16 -4.52 -16.21
C GLU A 62 18.98 -3.04 -16.57
N GLU A 63 18.69 -2.75 -17.83
CA GLU A 63 18.43 -1.39 -18.32
C GLU A 63 17.23 -0.72 -17.64
N ASN A 64 16.31 -1.51 -17.06
CA ASN A 64 15.10 -1.01 -16.42
C ASN A 64 15.24 -0.83 -14.90
N VAL A 65 16.38 -1.18 -14.30
CA VAL A 65 16.57 -1.14 -12.83
C VAL A 65 16.25 0.24 -12.26
N LYS A 66 16.75 1.31 -12.90
CA LYS A 66 16.52 2.67 -12.42
C LYS A 66 15.03 3.05 -12.47
N ALA A 67 14.36 2.77 -13.58
CA ALA A 67 12.94 3.04 -13.75
C ALA A 67 12.10 2.26 -12.71
N ALA A 68 12.43 1.00 -12.45
CA ALA A 68 11.74 0.18 -11.45
C ALA A 68 11.93 0.72 -10.02
N GLN A 69 13.15 1.16 -9.66
CA GLN A 69 13.42 1.80 -8.38
C GLN A 69 12.64 3.10 -8.19
N ASP A 70 12.51 3.91 -9.24
CA ASP A 70 11.76 5.17 -9.19
C ASP A 70 10.25 4.90 -8.99
N THR A 71 9.72 3.84 -9.63
CA THR A 71 8.35 3.35 -9.39
C THR A 71 8.16 2.88 -7.94
N LEU A 72 9.09 2.07 -7.41
CA LEU A 72 9.06 1.62 -6.02
C LEU A 72 9.07 2.80 -5.04
N LEU A 73 9.92 3.80 -5.28
CA LEU A 73 10.01 4.99 -4.43
C LEU A 73 8.70 5.80 -4.48
N THR A 74 8.07 5.89 -5.65
CA THR A 74 6.76 6.54 -5.80
C THR A 74 5.69 5.83 -4.97
N ARG A 75 5.69 4.49 -4.93
CA ARG A 75 4.78 3.70 -4.06
C ARG A 75 5.10 3.81 -2.59
N ALA A 76 6.38 3.80 -2.21
CA ALA A 76 6.78 4.02 -0.83
C ALA A 76 6.37 5.41 -0.32
N LYS A 77 6.55 6.46 -1.13
CA LYS A 77 6.12 7.83 -0.80
C LYS A 77 4.60 7.95 -0.65
N ALA A 78 3.84 7.35 -1.56
CA ALA A 78 2.38 7.36 -1.49
C ALA A 78 1.86 6.69 -0.20
N ASN A 79 2.38 5.51 0.14
CA ASN A 79 2.03 4.83 1.39
C ASN A 79 2.52 5.58 2.64
N SER A 80 3.67 6.25 2.56
CA SER A 80 4.15 7.13 3.64
C SER A 80 3.23 8.33 3.85
N LEU A 81 2.71 8.95 2.79
CA LEU A 81 1.72 10.03 2.90
C LEU A 81 0.37 9.51 3.41
N ALA A 82 -0.03 8.32 3.00
CA ALA A 82 -1.24 7.67 3.46
C ALA A 82 -1.18 7.31 4.96
N GLN A 83 -0.01 6.90 5.47
CA GLN A 83 0.22 6.72 6.90
C GLN A 83 -0.06 8.03 7.69
N LEU A 84 0.23 9.19 7.09
CA LEU A 84 -0.06 10.49 7.68
C LEU A 84 -1.49 10.99 7.43
N GLY A 85 -2.33 10.26 6.68
CA GLY A 85 -3.66 10.70 6.28
C GLY A 85 -3.67 11.85 5.25
N LYS A 86 -2.56 12.06 4.54
CA LYS A 86 -2.31 13.22 3.65
C LYS A 86 -2.20 12.85 2.17
N TYR A 87 -2.47 11.62 1.80
CA TYR A 87 -2.40 11.19 0.42
C TYR A 87 -3.67 11.59 -0.36
N THR A 88 -3.48 12.15 -1.56
CA THR A 88 -4.56 12.73 -2.38
C THR A 88 -4.93 11.86 -3.60
N GLY A 89 -4.08 10.91 -3.99
CA GLY A 89 -4.30 10.11 -5.20
C GLY A 89 -4.06 10.86 -6.53
N GLU A 90 -3.58 12.10 -6.48
CA GLU A 90 -3.28 12.88 -7.68
C GLU A 90 -2.03 12.34 -8.38
N GLY A 91 -2.10 12.21 -9.71
CA GLY A 91 -0.98 11.76 -10.55
C GLY A 91 -0.75 10.25 -10.60
N GLU A 92 -1.71 9.46 -10.14
CA GLU A 92 -1.62 7.99 -10.15
C GLU A 92 -1.78 7.38 -11.54
N SER A 93 -0.97 6.37 -11.82
CA SER A 93 -1.04 5.63 -13.08
C SER A 93 -2.23 4.66 -13.11
N GLU A 94 -2.70 4.31 -14.31
CA GLU A 94 -3.73 3.28 -14.48
C GLU A 94 -3.24 1.91 -13.96
N ASP A 95 -1.95 1.61 -14.10
CA ASP A 95 -1.35 0.35 -13.59
C ASP A 95 -1.52 0.20 -12.06
N ALA A 96 -1.49 1.31 -11.31
CA ALA A 96 -1.66 1.29 -9.86
C ALA A 96 -3.11 0.92 -9.45
N LYS A 97 -4.09 1.08 -10.35
CA LYS A 97 -5.50 0.77 -10.10
C LYS A 97 -5.81 -0.71 -10.28
N GLU A 98 -4.95 -1.46 -10.96
CA GLU A 98 -5.20 -2.87 -11.29
C GLU A 98 -5.12 -3.76 -10.03
N GLY A 99 -6.25 -4.37 -9.67
CA GLY A 99 -6.34 -5.30 -8.55
C GLY A 99 -5.75 -6.66 -8.88
N MET A 100 -5.27 -7.38 -7.86
CA MET A 100 -4.66 -8.71 -8.02
C MET A 100 -5.44 -9.83 -7.32
N PHE A 101 -6.70 -9.57 -6.98
CA PHE A 101 -7.58 -10.61 -6.46
C PHE A 101 -7.97 -11.57 -7.57
N VAL A 102 -7.53 -12.82 -7.45
CA VAL A 102 -7.95 -13.93 -8.31
C VAL A 102 -8.71 -14.93 -7.46
N LYS A 103 -9.99 -15.16 -7.79
CA LYS A 103 -10.83 -16.14 -7.10
C LYS A 103 -10.26 -17.54 -7.35
N GLY A 104 -9.90 -18.26 -6.27
CA GLY A 104 -9.40 -19.63 -6.36
C GLY A 104 -7.90 -19.77 -6.68
N TYR A 105 -7.10 -18.72 -6.46
CA TYR A 105 -5.65 -18.78 -6.65
C TYR A 105 -5.00 -19.88 -5.80
N THR A 106 -4.25 -20.77 -6.45
CA THR A 106 -3.45 -21.84 -5.84
C THR A 106 -1.98 -21.59 -6.13
N TYR A 107 -1.14 -21.77 -5.12
CA TYR A 107 0.31 -21.53 -5.18
C TYR A 107 1.05 -22.63 -5.94
#